data_AF-A0A0M0FD74-F1
#
_entry.id   AF-A0A0M0FD74-F1
#
_cell.length_a   1.000
_cell.length_b   1.000
_cell.length_c   1.000
_cell.angle_alpha   90.00
_cell.angle_beta   90.00
_cell.angle_gamma   90.00
#
_symmetry.space_group_name_H-M   'P 1'
#
loop_
_entity.id
_entity.type
_entity.pdbx_description
1 polymer ?
#
loop_
_entity_poly.entity_id
_entity_poly.type
_entity_poly.pdbx_seq_one_letter_code
_entity_poly.pdbx_strand_id
1 'polypeptide(L)'
;MIVNLISALKTLAARYGDDFVLTMAPETFFVQNGYQFYGSGPWGGQDPRCGAYLPVIHALRDDLTLLHVQDYNSGPIMGLDDQYHTMGGADFHIAMTDMLLTGFPVARDTSKVFPALRPDQVAIGLPASTHAGNGHTAPAQVNQALDCLTKGTGCGSYQTHGRWLALRGLMTWSINWDRYNGWEFSRNFDAYWP
;
A
#
# COMPACT_ATOMS: atom_id res chain seq x y z
N MET A 1 -13.49 16.77 -8.50
CA MET A 1 -12.15 16.99 -7.95
C MET A 1 -11.14 15.93 -8.41
N ILE A 2 -11.45 14.63 -8.28
CA ILE A 2 -10.58 13.51 -8.74
C ILE A 2 -10.14 13.66 -10.20
N VAL A 3 -11.07 13.93 -11.12
CA VAL A 3 -10.75 14.12 -12.55
C VAL A 3 -9.78 15.27 -12.81
N ASN A 4 -9.83 16.32 -11.99
CA ASN A 4 -8.91 17.46 -12.11
C ASN A 4 -7.52 17.13 -11.56
N LEU A 5 -7.44 16.36 -10.47
CA LEU A 5 -6.17 15.85 -9.94
C LEU A 5 -5.47 14.95 -10.97
N ILE A 6 -6.20 14.01 -11.58
CA ILE A 6 -5.67 13.15 -12.64
C ILE A 6 -5.15 13.99 -13.81
N SER A 7 -5.94 14.96 -14.28
CA SER A 7 -5.53 15.84 -15.38
C SER A 7 -4.27 16.65 -15.05
N ALA A 8 -4.19 17.21 -13.84
CA ALA A 8 -3.02 17.96 -13.39
C ALA A 8 -1.76 17.07 -13.32
N LEU A 9 -1.87 15.87 -12.76
CA LEU A 9 -0.73 14.94 -12.67
C LEU A 9 -0.26 14.48 -14.04
N LYS A 10 -1.17 14.17 -14.97
CA LYS A 10 -0.80 13.85 -16.37
C LYS A 10 -0.11 15.02 -17.06
N THR A 11 -0.58 16.25 -16.81
CA THR A 11 0.04 17.45 -17.36
C THR A 11 1.47 17.65 -16.84
N LEU A 12 1.71 17.38 -15.55
CA LEU A 12 3.05 17.46 -14.96
C LEU A 12 3.96 16.36 -15.50
N ALA A 13 3.49 15.11 -15.56
CA ALA A 13 4.25 14.01 -16.13
C ALA A 13 4.65 14.28 -17.58
N ALA A 14 3.71 14.73 -18.42
CA ALA A 14 4.01 15.08 -19.81
C ALA A 14 4.99 16.27 -19.95
N ARG A 15 4.99 17.21 -19.00
CA ARG A 15 5.89 18.37 -19.03
C ARG A 15 7.33 18.01 -18.67
N TYR A 16 7.51 17.12 -17.69
CA TYR A 16 8.84 16.76 -17.17
C TYR A 16 9.42 15.50 -17.83
N GLY A 17 8.60 14.71 -18.54
CA GLY A 17 9.05 13.54 -19.30
C GLY A 17 9.46 12.37 -18.42
N ASP A 18 10.31 11.51 -18.95
CA ASP A 18 10.66 10.20 -18.37
C ASP A 18 11.38 10.29 -17.02
N ASP A 19 11.99 11.45 -16.69
CA ASP A 19 12.66 11.69 -15.41
C ASP A 19 11.69 12.10 -14.29
N PHE A 20 10.38 12.27 -14.59
CA PHE A 20 9.39 12.66 -13.60
C PHE A 20 9.11 11.53 -12.61
N VAL A 21 9.41 11.77 -11.34
CA VAL A 21 9.11 10.83 -10.25
C VAL A 21 7.73 11.12 -9.68
N LEU A 22 6.77 10.23 -9.95
CA LEU A 22 5.42 10.29 -9.42
C LEU A 22 5.25 9.25 -8.32
N THR A 23 5.09 9.71 -7.08
CA THR A 23 4.77 8.84 -5.93
C THR A 23 3.46 9.21 -5.25
N MET A 24 2.85 8.24 -4.58
CA MET A 24 1.57 8.39 -3.89
C MET A 24 1.57 7.69 -2.54
N ALA A 25 1.07 8.36 -1.50
CA ALA A 25 0.94 7.82 -0.14
C ALA A 25 -0.50 7.91 0.40
N PRO A 26 -1.50 7.29 -0.24
CA PRO A 26 -2.86 7.25 0.33
C PRO A 26 -2.90 6.33 1.57
N GLU A 27 -3.89 6.56 2.44
CA GLU A 27 -4.23 5.61 3.52
C GLU A 27 -5.05 4.43 2.95
N THR A 28 -5.01 3.28 3.63
CA THR A 28 -5.71 2.06 3.17
C THR A 28 -7.22 2.25 2.98
N PHE A 29 -7.83 3.18 3.73
CA PHE A 29 -9.24 3.55 3.59
C PHE A 29 -9.59 4.02 2.17
N PHE A 30 -8.67 4.70 1.49
CA PHE A 30 -8.90 5.22 0.13
C PHE A 30 -8.50 4.23 -0.96
N VAL A 31 -7.94 3.08 -0.61
CA VAL A 31 -7.40 2.07 -1.54
C VAL A 31 -7.95 0.67 -1.24
N GLN A 32 -7.36 -0.08 -0.29
CA GLN A 32 -7.72 -1.48 -0.02
C GLN A 32 -9.14 -1.64 0.53
N ASN A 33 -9.63 -0.70 1.34
CA ASN A 33 -11.03 -0.72 1.80
C ASN A 33 -12.03 -0.66 0.62
N GLY A 34 -11.55 -0.20 -0.54
CA GLY A 34 -12.19 -0.29 -1.85
C GLY A 34 -12.67 -1.69 -2.25
N TYR A 35 -12.06 -2.74 -1.70
CA TYR A 35 -12.50 -4.13 -1.91
C TYR A 35 -13.91 -4.37 -1.35
N GLN A 36 -14.23 -3.80 -0.19
CA GLN A 36 -15.55 -3.94 0.43
C GLN A 36 -16.52 -2.83 0.05
N PHE A 37 -16.04 -1.59 -0.01
CA PHE A 37 -16.89 -0.41 -0.12
C PHE A 37 -16.34 0.57 -1.15
N TYR A 38 -17.21 1.21 -1.93
CA TYR A 38 -16.78 2.19 -2.92
C TYR A 38 -17.79 3.32 -3.06
N GLY A 39 -17.34 4.54 -2.80
CA GLY A 39 -18.23 5.71 -2.73
C GLY A 39 -19.35 5.51 -1.71
N SER A 40 -20.51 6.13 -1.96
CA SER A 40 -21.68 6.01 -1.07
C SER A 40 -22.35 4.62 -1.10
N GLY A 41 -21.85 3.71 -1.93
CA GLY A 41 -22.45 2.41 -2.19
C GLY A 41 -23.80 2.51 -2.92
N PRO A 42 -24.43 1.36 -3.25
CA PRO A 42 -25.69 1.33 -4.00
C PRO A 42 -26.86 2.01 -3.28
N TRP A 43 -26.80 2.10 -1.95
CA TRP A 43 -27.89 2.58 -1.09
C TRP A 43 -27.57 3.89 -0.36
N GLY A 44 -26.43 4.53 -0.66
CA GLY A 44 -26.07 5.84 -0.11
C GLY A 44 -25.55 5.85 1.34
N GLY A 45 -25.49 4.70 2.02
CA GLY A 45 -25.13 4.61 3.45
C GLY A 45 -23.64 4.43 3.76
N GLN A 46 -22.80 4.26 2.74
CA GLN A 46 -21.34 4.10 2.92
C GLN A 46 -20.64 5.46 2.90
N ASP A 47 -19.45 5.55 3.49
CA ASP A 47 -18.66 6.78 3.44
C ASP A 47 -18.22 7.06 1.99
N PRO A 48 -18.59 8.22 1.40
CA PRO A 48 -18.34 8.53 0.00
C PRO A 48 -16.85 8.59 -0.39
N ARG A 49 -15.94 8.62 0.59
CA ARG A 49 -14.50 8.69 0.37
C ARG A 49 -13.86 7.30 0.22
N CYS A 50 -14.57 6.22 0.56
CA CYS A 50 -13.99 4.88 0.51
C CYS A 50 -13.59 4.51 -0.92
N GLY A 51 -12.35 4.03 -1.09
CA GLY A 51 -11.80 3.68 -2.40
C GLY A 51 -11.57 4.87 -3.34
N ALA A 52 -11.69 6.12 -2.87
CA ALA A 52 -11.65 7.31 -3.73
C ALA A 52 -10.30 7.53 -4.45
N TYR A 53 -9.21 6.88 -4.02
CA TYR A 53 -7.91 6.99 -4.67
C TYR A 53 -7.69 5.95 -5.78
N LEU A 54 -8.51 4.89 -5.85
CA LEU A 54 -8.46 3.88 -6.91
C LEU A 54 -8.51 4.46 -8.33
N PRO A 55 -9.42 5.39 -8.69
CA PRO A 55 -9.41 5.99 -10.02
C PRO A 55 -8.15 6.82 -10.31
N VAL A 56 -7.51 7.41 -9.29
CA VAL A 56 -6.26 8.17 -9.45
C VAL A 56 -5.12 7.21 -9.80
N ILE A 57 -4.97 6.14 -9.01
CA ILE A 57 -3.94 5.11 -9.25
C ILE A 57 -4.17 4.45 -10.61
N HIS A 58 -5.41 4.05 -10.91
CA HIS A 58 -5.74 3.40 -12.17
C HIS A 58 -5.39 4.26 -13.39
N ALA A 59 -5.72 5.55 -13.36
CA ALA A 59 -5.51 6.46 -14.47
C ALA A 59 -4.04 6.83 -14.71
N LEU A 60 -3.18 6.68 -13.70
CA LEU A 60 -1.76 7.07 -13.70
C LEU A 60 -0.83 5.86 -13.55
N ARG A 61 -1.35 4.62 -13.60
CA ARG A 61 -0.57 3.41 -13.33
C ARG A 61 0.62 3.23 -14.27
N ASP A 62 0.59 3.81 -15.46
CA ASP A 62 1.71 3.73 -16.41
C ASP A 62 2.79 4.78 -16.08
N ASP A 63 2.38 5.94 -15.56
CA ASP A 63 3.26 7.05 -15.13
C ASP A 63 3.76 6.90 -13.67
N LEU A 64 3.12 6.03 -12.88
CA LEU A 64 3.40 5.87 -11.45
C LEU A 64 4.78 5.25 -11.23
N THR A 65 5.66 5.98 -10.54
CA THR A 65 6.96 5.48 -10.11
C THR A 65 6.84 4.61 -8.87
N LEU A 66 6.09 5.05 -7.86
CA LEU A 66 5.96 4.32 -6.60
C LEU A 66 4.67 4.64 -5.84
N LEU A 67 3.90 3.62 -5.50
CA LEU A 67 2.81 3.66 -4.54
C LEU A 67 3.28 3.03 -3.23
N HIS A 68 3.19 3.79 -2.16
CA HIS A 68 3.44 3.34 -0.80
C HIS A 68 2.27 3.71 0.08
N VAL A 69 1.28 2.82 0.12
CA VAL A 69 0.09 2.98 0.98
C VAL A 69 0.52 3.03 2.44
N GLN A 70 -0.13 3.89 3.22
CA GLN A 70 0.14 4.03 4.65
C GLN A 70 -0.51 2.88 5.40
N ASP A 71 0.28 1.86 5.77
CA ASP A 71 -0.17 0.69 6.54
C ASP A 71 -0.19 0.99 8.06
N TYR A 72 -0.63 2.19 8.41
CA TYR A 72 -0.62 2.71 9.77
C TYR A 72 -1.74 3.73 9.96
N ASN A 73 -2.05 4.05 11.22
CA ASN A 73 -3.24 4.84 11.59
C ASN A 73 -4.52 4.32 10.93
N SER A 74 -4.61 3.01 10.71
CA SER A 74 -5.66 2.37 9.96
C SER A 74 -6.56 1.51 10.85
N GLY A 75 -7.84 1.43 10.49
CA GLY A 75 -8.74 0.43 11.04
C GLY A 75 -8.48 -0.96 10.44
N PRO A 76 -9.24 -1.99 10.84
CA PRO A 76 -9.19 -3.30 10.19
C PRO A 76 -9.56 -3.19 8.71
N ILE A 77 -8.84 -3.91 7.85
CA ILE A 77 -9.11 -3.98 6.41
C ILE A 77 -9.32 -5.44 6.02
N MET A 78 -10.32 -5.69 5.17
CA MET A 78 -10.58 -7.02 4.63
C MET A 78 -9.56 -7.38 3.55
N GLY A 79 -8.84 -8.48 3.74
CA GLY A 79 -7.93 -9.07 2.77
C GLY A 79 -8.66 -9.84 1.67
N LEU A 80 -7.90 -10.30 0.67
CA LEU A 80 -8.41 -11.14 -0.42
C LEU A 80 -8.86 -12.54 0.03
N ASP A 81 -8.48 -12.94 1.24
CA ASP A 81 -8.90 -14.17 1.91
C ASP A 81 -10.23 -14.02 2.67
N ASP A 82 -10.92 -12.88 2.49
CA ASP A 82 -12.15 -12.53 3.19
C ASP A 82 -12.02 -12.53 4.72
N GLN A 83 -10.83 -12.26 5.25
CA GLN A 83 -10.58 -12.01 6.66
C GLN A 83 -10.19 -10.55 6.94
N TYR A 84 -10.54 -10.06 8.13
CA TYR A 84 -10.08 -8.75 8.59
C TYR A 84 -8.65 -8.84 9.15
N HIS A 85 -7.76 -8.01 8.63
CA HIS A 85 -6.40 -7.83 9.13
C HIS A 85 -6.28 -6.49 9.86
N THR A 86 -5.45 -6.44 10.90
CA THR A 86 -5.23 -5.24 11.72
C THR A 86 -3.75 -4.88 11.76
N MET A 87 -3.44 -3.58 11.69
CA MET A 87 -2.07 -3.05 11.75
C MET A 87 -1.28 -3.47 13.01
N GLY A 88 0.06 -3.43 12.91
CA GLY A 88 0.99 -3.71 14.02
C GLY A 88 1.72 -5.05 13.94
N GLY A 89 1.64 -5.77 12.81
CA GLY A 89 2.30 -7.06 12.58
C GLY A 89 2.47 -7.38 11.10
N ALA A 90 3.25 -8.42 10.79
CA ALA A 90 3.59 -8.79 9.41
C ALA A 90 2.36 -9.09 8.54
N ASP A 91 1.38 -9.78 9.11
CA ASP A 91 0.16 -10.24 8.43
C ASP A 91 -0.61 -9.11 7.72
N PHE A 92 -0.75 -7.94 8.36
CA PHE A 92 -1.39 -6.79 7.74
C PHE A 92 -0.64 -6.28 6.51
N HIS A 93 0.69 -6.12 6.62
CA HIS A 93 1.51 -5.67 5.50
C HIS A 93 1.50 -6.65 4.33
N ILE A 94 1.49 -7.95 4.62
CA ILE A 94 1.39 -9.00 3.62
C ILE A 94 0.05 -8.87 2.89
N ALA A 95 -1.08 -8.88 3.60
CA ALA A 95 -2.40 -8.83 3.00
C ALA A 95 -2.63 -7.53 2.20
N MET A 96 -2.27 -6.37 2.76
CA MET A 96 -2.48 -5.07 2.11
C MET A 96 -1.65 -4.90 0.84
N THR A 97 -0.42 -5.44 0.84
CA THR A 97 0.48 -5.39 -0.32
C THR A 97 0.04 -6.39 -1.39
N ASP A 98 -0.35 -7.61 -0.99
CA ASP A 98 -0.81 -8.65 -1.92
C ASP A 98 -2.07 -8.21 -2.70
N MET A 99 -2.96 -7.43 -2.07
CA MET A 99 -4.10 -6.81 -2.76
C MET A 99 -3.69 -5.94 -3.95
N LEU A 100 -2.64 -5.12 -3.80
CA LEU A 100 -2.17 -4.23 -4.87
C LEU A 100 -1.47 -5.00 -6.00
N LEU A 101 -0.81 -6.10 -5.66
CA LEU A 101 -0.02 -6.92 -6.57
C LEU A 101 -0.86 -7.98 -7.30
N THR A 102 -2.00 -8.35 -6.73
CA THR A 102 -2.97 -9.27 -7.32
C THR A 102 -4.08 -8.54 -8.08
N GLY A 103 -4.45 -7.35 -7.60
CA GLY A 103 -5.69 -6.70 -7.99
C GLY A 103 -6.90 -7.30 -7.26
N PHE A 104 -8.05 -6.64 -7.33
CA PHE A 104 -9.25 -7.06 -6.60
C PHE A 104 -10.55 -6.48 -7.18
N PRO A 105 -11.70 -7.16 -7.01
CA PRO A 105 -13.00 -6.61 -7.39
C PRO A 105 -13.40 -5.47 -6.44
N VAL A 106 -13.65 -4.29 -7.00
CA VAL A 106 -14.03 -3.10 -6.25
C VAL A 106 -15.47 -3.27 -5.74
N ALA A 107 -15.69 -3.03 -4.45
CA ALA A 107 -16.96 -3.26 -3.75
C ALA A 107 -17.54 -4.66 -4.02
N ARG A 108 -16.66 -5.67 -4.12
CA ARG A 108 -16.98 -7.08 -4.44
C ARG A 108 -17.68 -7.28 -5.80
N ASP A 109 -17.68 -6.28 -6.67
CA ASP A 109 -18.25 -6.37 -8.01
C ASP A 109 -17.20 -6.93 -8.98
N THR A 110 -17.36 -8.19 -9.36
CA THR A 110 -16.43 -8.88 -10.28
C THR A 110 -16.43 -8.32 -11.70
N SER A 111 -17.39 -7.47 -12.05
CA SER A 111 -17.37 -6.71 -13.31
C SER A 111 -16.49 -5.45 -13.25
N LYS A 112 -16.02 -5.06 -12.05
CA LYS A 112 -15.21 -3.87 -11.78
C LYS A 112 -13.95 -4.23 -11.01
N VAL A 113 -12.95 -4.74 -11.71
CA VAL A 113 -11.67 -5.15 -11.10
C VAL A 113 -10.67 -4.00 -11.12
N PHE A 114 -10.11 -3.66 -9.94
CA PHE A 114 -8.89 -2.87 -9.86
C PHE A 114 -7.72 -3.79 -10.24
N PRO A 115 -6.98 -3.50 -11.33
CA PRO A 115 -5.95 -4.39 -11.84
C PRO A 115 -4.70 -4.38 -10.95
N ALA A 116 -3.95 -5.49 -10.97
CA ALA A 116 -2.63 -5.58 -10.36
C ALA A 116 -1.69 -4.45 -10.81
N LEU A 117 -0.89 -3.93 -9.89
CA LEU A 117 0.26 -3.07 -10.18
C LEU A 117 1.51 -3.92 -10.42
N ARG A 118 2.50 -3.36 -11.11
CA ARG A 118 3.80 -4.03 -11.20
C ARG A 118 4.46 -4.03 -9.82
N PRO A 119 5.14 -5.11 -9.39
CA PRO A 119 5.83 -5.12 -8.11
C PRO A 119 6.84 -3.97 -7.93
N ASP A 120 7.50 -3.55 -9.01
CA ASP A 120 8.46 -2.42 -9.01
C ASP A 120 7.85 -1.04 -8.72
N GLN A 121 6.51 -0.95 -8.70
CA GLN A 121 5.74 0.25 -8.37
C GLN A 121 5.20 0.23 -6.95
N VAL A 122 5.41 -0.83 -6.16
CA VAL A 122 4.76 -0.98 -4.85
C VAL A 122 5.81 -1.05 -3.75
N ALA A 123 5.59 -0.28 -2.68
CA ALA A 123 6.33 -0.33 -1.43
C ALA A 123 5.38 -0.30 -0.24
N ILE A 124 5.87 -0.71 0.93
CA ILE A 124 5.08 -0.74 2.17
C ILE A 124 5.34 0.55 2.97
N GLY A 125 4.30 1.31 3.31
CA GLY A 125 4.41 2.52 4.13
C GLY A 125 4.29 2.23 5.62
N LEU A 126 5.32 2.55 6.40
CA LEU A 126 5.48 2.12 7.80
C LEU A 126 5.85 3.28 8.74
N PRO A 127 5.39 3.30 10.00
CA PRO A 127 5.92 4.21 11.01
C PRO A 127 7.35 3.81 11.40
N ALA A 128 8.28 4.76 11.36
CA ALA A 128 9.70 4.53 11.70
C ALA A 128 9.88 4.10 13.17
N SER A 129 8.96 4.52 14.04
CA SER A 129 8.94 4.16 15.46
C SER A 129 7.52 4.26 16.01
N THR A 130 7.32 3.81 17.25
CA THR A 130 6.06 3.95 18.00
C THR A 130 5.62 5.40 18.20
N HIS A 131 6.53 6.38 18.06
CA HIS A 131 6.22 7.80 18.18
C HIS A 131 5.68 8.41 16.88
N ALA A 132 5.79 7.68 15.76
CA ALA A 132 5.45 8.17 14.43
C ALA A 132 4.00 7.90 14.02
N GLY A 133 3.22 7.24 14.87
CA GLY A 133 1.82 6.88 14.61
C GLY A 133 1.49 5.49 15.13
N ASN A 134 0.20 5.14 15.11
CA ASN A 134 -0.26 3.82 15.47
C ASN A 134 0.06 2.82 14.34
N GLY A 135 0.33 1.56 14.68
CA GLY A 135 0.67 0.54 13.69
C GLY A 135 2.17 0.42 13.39
N HIS A 136 3.03 0.95 14.25
CA HIS A 136 4.46 0.61 14.21
C HIS A 136 4.65 -0.90 14.38
N THR A 137 5.54 -1.46 13.56
CA THR A 137 5.80 -2.90 13.48
C THR A 137 7.29 -3.14 13.74
N ALA A 138 7.60 -4.07 14.63
CA ALA A 138 8.99 -4.36 15.00
C ALA A 138 9.82 -4.85 13.79
N PRO A 139 11.14 -4.57 13.74
CA PRO A 139 12.01 -4.96 12.62
C PRO A 139 11.89 -6.42 12.16
N ALA A 140 11.81 -7.38 13.10
CA ALA A 140 11.65 -8.79 12.77
C ALA A 140 10.33 -9.09 12.03
N GLN A 141 9.26 -8.39 12.36
CA GLN A 141 7.96 -8.51 11.68
C GLN A 141 7.96 -7.84 10.31
N VAL A 142 8.70 -6.73 10.14
CA VAL A 142 8.93 -6.12 8.83
C VAL A 142 9.69 -7.09 7.92
N ASN A 143 10.77 -7.72 8.42
CA ASN A 143 11.53 -8.71 7.66
C ASN A 143 10.69 -9.95 7.32
N GLN A 144 9.83 -10.38 8.24
CA GLN A 144 8.88 -11.47 7.98
C GLN A 144 7.91 -11.13 6.84
N ALA A 145 7.37 -9.90 6.80
CA ALA A 145 6.51 -9.46 5.71
C ALA A 145 7.25 -9.47 4.37
N LEU A 146 8.50 -8.97 4.35
CA LEU A 146 9.34 -8.97 3.16
C LEU A 146 9.71 -10.38 2.70
N ASP A 147 10.07 -11.29 3.61
CA ASP A 147 10.36 -12.68 3.30
C ASP A 147 9.12 -13.38 2.71
N CYS A 148 7.94 -13.11 3.26
CA CYS A 148 6.72 -13.67 2.71
C CYS A 148 6.46 -13.15 1.29
N LEU A 149 6.43 -11.83 1.11
CA LEU A 149 6.09 -11.21 -0.16
C LEU A 149 7.13 -11.51 -1.26
N THR A 150 8.42 -11.49 -0.95
CA THR A 150 9.48 -11.59 -1.96
C THR A 150 10.00 -13.03 -2.15
N LYS A 151 10.03 -13.84 -1.08
CA LYS A 151 10.59 -15.20 -1.09
C LYS A 151 9.51 -16.29 -0.98
N GLY A 152 8.30 -15.94 -0.55
CA GLY A 152 7.22 -16.89 -0.31
C GLY A 152 7.43 -17.73 0.96
N THR A 153 8.14 -17.19 1.96
CA THR A 153 8.50 -17.91 3.20
C THR A 153 8.11 -17.11 4.44
N GLY A 154 7.73 -17.78 5.53
CA GLY A 154 7.44 -17.08 6.79
C GLY A 154 6.12 -16.29 6.82
N CYS A 155 5.17 -16.60 5.94
CA CYS A 155 3.93 -15.83 5.77
C CYS A 155 2.93 -15.87 6.95
N GLY A 156 3.12 -16.75 7.94
CA GLY A 156 2.13 -16.96 8.97
C GLY A 156 0.87 -17.63 8.39
N SER A 157 -0.30 -17.06 8.68
CA SER A 157 -1.61 -17.60 8.25
C SER A 157 -2.06 -17.12 6.87
N TYR A 158 -1.65 -15.93 6.44
CA TYR A 158 -2.04 -15.40 5.14
C TYR A 158 -1.26 -16.08 4.01
N GLN A 159 -1.95 -16.49 2.95
CA GLN A 159 -1.33 -17.07 1.76
C GLN A 159 -1.31 -16.03 0.64
N THR A 160 -0.13 -15.62 0.21
CA THR A 160 0.00 -14.69 -0.91
C THR A 160 -0.39 -15.34 -2.23
N HIS A 161 -0.94 -14.55 -3.15
CA HIS A 161 -1.33 -15.01 -4.49
C HIS A 161 -0.14 -15.14 -5.43
N GLY A 162 1.05 -14.73 -4.99
CA GLY A 162 2.28 -14.79 -5.77
C GLY A 162 3.53 -14.53 -4.93
N ARG A 163 4.67 -14.56 -5.61
CA ARG A 163 5.96 -14.11 -5.10
C ARG A 163 6.39 -12.88 -5.87
N TRP A 164 6.67 -11.82 -5.15
CA TRP A 164 6.79 -10.47 -5.67
C TRP A 164 8.24 -9.99 -5.59
N LEU A 165 9.14 -10.66 -6.32
CA LEU A 165 10.60 -10.45 -6.22
C LEU A 165 11.03 -9.01 -6.50
N ALA A 166 10.30 -8.31 -7.37
CA ALA A 166 10.59 -6.93 -7.76
C ALA A 166 9.88 -5.89 -6.88
N LEU A 167 9.36 -6.27 -5.70
CA LEU A 167 8.79 -5.31 -4.73
C LEU A 167 9.80 -4.19 -4.46
N ARG A 168 9.36 -2.94 -4.58
CA ARG A 168 10.28 -1.79 -4.66
C ARG A 168 10.97 -1.46 -3.34
N GLY A 169 10.35 -1.77 -2.20
CA GLY A 169 10.96 -1.59 -0.88
C GLY A 169 9.98 -1.05 0.16
N LEU A 170 10.48 -0.18 1.03
CA LEU A 170 9.73 0.41 2.13
C LEU A 170 9.73 1.95 2.03
N MET A 171 8.64 2.55 2.50
CA MET A 171 8.54 3.98 2.80
C MET A 171 8.35 4.12 4.30
N THR A 172 8.90 5.18 4.90
CA THR A 172 8.66 5.44 6.31
C THR A 172 8.22 6.86 6.61
N TRP A 173 7.26 6.96 7.52
CA TRP A 173 7.02 8.16 8.30
C TRP A 173 7.76 8.03 9.63
N SER A 174 8.88 8.68 9.86
CA SER A 174 9.64 9.56 8.96
C SER A 174 11.13 9.47 9.26
N ILE A 175 11.97 10.06 8.42
CA ILE A 175 13.42 10.17 8.68
C ILE A 175 13.71 10.80 10.05
N ASN A 176 12.95 11.83 10.45
CA ASN A 176 13.12 12.48 11.76
C ASN A 176 12.79 11.52 12.91
N TRP A 177 11.72 10.74 12.79
CA TRP A 177 11.36 9.74 13.80
C TRP A 177 12.31 8.57 13.84
N ASP A 178 12.84 8.14 12.69
CA ASP A 178 13.89 7.12 12.63
C ASP A 178 15.16 7.60 13.33
N ARG A 179 15.62 8.81 13.01
CA ARG A 179 16.76 9.44 13.70
C ARG A 179 16.52 9.54 15.21
N TYR A 180 15.34 9.97 15.63
CA TYR A 180 14.98 10.05 17.04
C TYR A 180 15.03 8.68 17.72
N ASN A 181 14.64 7.62 17.00
CA ASN A 181 14.68 6.23 17.46
C ASN A 181 16.03 5.52 17.16
N GLY A 182 17.11 6.28 16.95
CA GLY A 182 18.46 5.71 16.79
C GLY A 182 18.73 5.01 15.45
N TRP A 183 17.99 5.36 14.39
CA TRP A 183 18.12 4.82 13.04
C TRP A 183 17.76 3.33 12.92
N GLU A 184 16.89 2.83 13.79
CA GLU A 184 16.49 1.41 13.79
C GLU A 184 15.85 0.97 12.48
N PHE A 185 14.95 1.79 11.91
CA PHE A 185 14.22 1.44 10.69
C PHE A 185 15.18 1.35 9.49
N SER A 186 15.96 2.40 9.25
CA SER A 186 16.91 2.45 8.13
C SER A 186 17.99 1.38 8.24
N ARG A 187 18.57 1.16 9.43
CA ARG A 187 19.56 0.10 9.63
C ARG A 187 19.00 -1.30 9.40
N ASN A 188 17.77 -1.55 9.82
CA ASN A 188 17.14 -2.84 9.53
C ASN A 188 16.88 -3.02 8.03
N PHE A 189 16.44 -1.97 7.33
CA PHE A 189 16.26 -2.00 5.88
C PHE A 189 17.58 -2.30 5.14
N ASP A 190 18.65 -1.56 5.46
CA ASP A 190 19.97 -1.75 4.85
C ASP A 190 20.54 -3.15 5.14
N ALA A 191 20.28 -3.70 6.33
CA ALA A 191 20.71 -5.06 6.67
C ALA A 191 19.92 -6.15 5.91
N TYR A 192 18.67 -5.87 5.51
CA TYR A 192 17.83 -6.81 4.77
C TYR A 192 18.17 -6.83 3.26
N TRP A 193 18.43 -5.66 2.67
CA TRP A 193 18.87 -5.49 1.27
C TRP A 193 20.32 -4.96 1.21
N PRO A 194 21.33 -5.85 1.44
CA PRO A 194 22.73 -5.47 1.39
C PRO A 194 23.21 -5.09 -0.02
#